data_AF-A0A444V3P1-F1
#
_entry.id   AF-A0A444V3P1-F1
#
_cell.length_a   1.000
_cell.length_b   1.000
_cell.length_c   1.000
_cell.angle_alpha   90.00
_cell.angle_beta   90.00
_cell.angle_gamma   90.00
#
_symmetry.space_group_name_H-M   'P 1'
#
loop_
_entity.id
_entity.type
_entity.pdbx_description
1 polymer ?
#
loop_
_entity_poly.entity_id
_entity_poly.type
_entity_poly.pdbx_seq_one_letter_code
_entity_poly.pdbx_strand_id
1 'polypeptide(L)'
;MCLVRMRQEGRAGKYLCRYVVHSMWEDVEQRGKIMGIESVALKASMKVMTENFYAAIFGFDEGVLSDDRVLAAALWRNLFNRQCEDPRQLELAVEYVRKQMQYIDLLDGEDLLLTGEVKWRPLVEENAQSILKPTSPQYNDAGL
;
A
#
# COMPACT_ATOMS: atom_id res chain seq x y z
N MET A 1 3.52 -0.64 -1.69
CA MET A 1 3.18 -0.61 -3.13
C MET A 1 3.18 0.80 -3.69
N CYS A 2 2.16 1.65 -3.47
CA CYS A 2 2.13 3.01 -4.03
C CYS A 2 3.32 3.89 -3.60
N LEU A 3 3.73 3.80 -2.33
CA LEU A 3 4.91 4.52 -1.83
C LEU A 3 6.21 4.13 -2.57
N VAL A 4 6.31 2.87 -3.05
CA VAL A 4 7.48 2.39 -3.78
C VAL A 4 7.51 3.02 -5.18
N ARG A 5 6.38 2.98 -5.90
CA ARG A 5 6.23 3.61 -7.21
C ARG A 5 6.47 5.12 -7.15
N MET A 6 5.83 5.81 -6.21
CA MET A 6 5.94 7.27 -6.09
C MET A 6 7.34 7.74 -5.70
N ARG A 7 8.13 6.97 -4.95
CA ARG A 7 9.51 7.36 -4.65
C ARG A 7 10.40 7.48 -5.89
N GLN A 8 10.04 6.85 -7.00
CA GLN A 8 10.75 6.96 -8.27
C GLN A 8 10.59 8.35 -8.91
N GLU A 9 9.51 9.08 -8.58
CA GLU A 9 9.20 10.43 -9.08
C GLU A 9 9.96 11.57 -8.37
N GLY A 10 11.18 11.28 -7.92
CA GLY A 10 12.09 12.26 -7.32
C GLY A 10 11.50 13.02 -6.13
N ARG A 11 11.58 14.36 -6.16
CA ARG A 11 11.19 15.23 -5.03
C ARG A 11 9.67 15.27 -4.83
N ALA A 12 8.90 15.37 -5.91
CA ALA A 12 7.44 15.42 -5.85
C ALA A 12 6.88 14.12 -5.28
N GLY A 13 7.38 12.99 -5.77
CA GLY A 13 7.03 11.66 -5.26
C GLY A 13 7.33 11.45 -3.77
N LYS A 14 8.51 11.90 -3.30
CA LYS A 14 8.87 11.86 -1.86
C LYS A 14 7.93 12.73 -1.02
N TYR A 15 7.54 13.90 -1.52
CA TYR A 15 6.58 14.76 -0.85
C TYR A 15 5.21 14.09 -0.73
N LEU A 16 4.70 13.53 -1.83
CA LEU A 16 3.44 12.79 -1.84
C LEU A 16 3.48 11.60 -0.87
N CYS A 17 4.56 10.81 -0.87
CA CYS A 17 4.73 9.71 0.08
C CYS A 17 4.63 10.15 1.54
N ARG A 18 5.26 11.29 1.88
CA ARG A 18 5.18 11.86 3.22
C ARG A 18 3.75 12.29 3.55
N TYR A 19 3.07 12.91 2.60
CA TYR A 19 1.69 13.35 2.78
C TYR A 19 0.73 12.17 2.99
N VAL A 20 0.83 11.11 2.17
CA VAL A 20 0.01 9.89 2.32
C VAL A 20 0.18 9.27 3.71
N VAL A 21 1.43 9.12 4.19
CA VAL A 21 1.69 8.57 5.52
C VAL A 21 1.17 9.50 6.63
N HIS A 22 1.29 10.81 6.45
CA HIS A 22 0.76 11.79 7.39
C HIS A 22 -0.77 11.72 7.49
N SER A 23 -1.48 11.78 6.35
CA SER A 23 -2.95 11.68 6.30
C SER A 23 -3.46 10.35 6.85
N MET A 24 -2.73 9.24 6.62
CA MET A 24 -3.05 7.95 7.22
C MET A 24 -3.02 8.03 8.76
N TRP A 25 -1.99 8.64 9.34
CA TRP A 25 -1.90 8.77 10.81
C TRP A 25 -2.93 9.74 11.39
N GLU A 26 -3.26 10.81 10.67
CA GLU A 26 -4.34 11.72 11.05
C GLU A 26 -5.68 10.98 11.10
N ASP A 27 -6.00 10.14 10.11
CA ASP A 27 -7.22 9.32 10.10
C ASP A 27 -7.26 8.34 11.29
N VAL A 28 -6.15 7.66 11.58
CA VAL A 28 -6.06 6.76 12.75
C VAL A 28 -6.29 7.52 14.06
N GLU A 29 -5.69 8.69 14.22
CA GLU A 29 -5.88 9.51 15.42
C GLU A 29 -7.33 10.00 15.56
N GLN A 30 -7.94 10.46 14.46
CA GLN A 30 -9.34 10.90 14.43
C GLN A 30 -10.29 9.76 14.78
N ARG A 31 -10.11 8.57 14.20
CA ARG A 31 -10.91 7.38 14.53
C ARG A 31 -10.77 6.99 15.99
N GLY A 32 -9.56 7.04 16.54
CA GLY A 32 -9.34 6.78 17.96
C GLY A 32 -10.14 7.71 18.87
N LYS A 33 -10.22 9.01 18.53
CA LYS A 33 -11.04 9.99 19.24
C LYS A 33 -12.53 9.67 19.12
N ILE A 34 -13.01 9.32 17.91
CA ILE A 34 -14.42 8.95 17.66
C ILE A 34 -14.82 7.70 18.45
N MET A 35 -13.90 6.74 18.60
CA MET A 35 -14.13 5.52 19.40
C MET A 35 -14.09 5.77 20.92
N GLY A 36 -13.86 7.00 21.36
CA GLY A 36 -13.81 7.36 22.79
C GLY A 36 -12.55 6.87 23.49
N ILE A 37 -11.44 6.67 22.77
CA ILE A 37 -10.16 6.29 23.38
C ILE A 37 -9.58 7.52 24.11
N GLU A 38 -9.34 7.38 25.41
CA GLU A 38 -8.71 8.41 26.23
C GLU A 38 -7.39 8.91 25.63
N SER A 39 -7.15 10.23 25.68
CA SER A 39 -6.04 10.88 24.97
C SER A 39 -4.66 10.28 25.29
N VAL A 40 -4.41 9.95 26.56
CA VAL A 40 -3.13 9.36 27.01
C VAL A 40 -2.96 7.95 26.43
N ALA A 41 -4.01 7.13 26.46
CA ALA A 41 -3.99 5.79 25.89
C ALA A 41 -3.86 5.84 24.36
N LEU A 42 -4.56 6.77 23.71
CA LEU A 42 -4.46 6.98 22.27
C LEU A 42 -3.02 7.32 21.86
N LYS A 43 -2.37 8.24 22.56
CA LYS A 43 -0.97 8.62 22.28
C LYS A 43 0.00 7.45 22.46
N ALA A 44 -0.21 6.62 23.49
CA ALA A 44 0.61 5.42 23.70
C ALA A 44 0.39 4.39 22.58
N SER A 45 -0.86 4.12 22.20
CA SER A 45 -1.20 3.22 21.10
C SER A 45 -0.65 3.70 19.76
N MET A 46 -0.73 5.00 19.47
CA MET A 46 -0.18 5.61 18.26
C MET A 46 1.33 5.38 18.13
N LYS A 47 2.07 5.49 19.24
CA LYS A 47 3.51 5.18 19.26
C LYS A 47 3.77 3.72 18.87
N VAL A 48 3.07 2.78 19.51
CA VAL A 48 3.23 1.34 19.22
C VAL A 48 2.84 1.02 17.77
N MET A 49 1.74 1.59 17.28
CA MET A 49 1.32 1.41 15.89
C MET A 49 2.35 1.98 14.90
N THR A 50 3.00 3.09 15.24
CA THR A 50 4.05 3.69 14.40
C THR A 50 5.28 2.79 14.31
N GLU A 51 5.72 2.21 15.43
CA GLU A 51 6.82 1.24 15.47
C GLU A 51 6.49 -0.01 14.64
N ASN A 52 5.27 -0.55 14.80
CA ASN A 52 4.78 -1.69 14.02
C ASN A 52 4.70 -1.37 12.52
N PHE A 53 4.25 -0.16 12.15
CA PHE A 53 4.18 0.27 10.76
C PHE A 53 5.56 0.29 10.10
N TYR A 54 6.58 0.85 10.77
CA TYR A 54 7.94 0.84 10.23
C TYR A 54 8.51 -0.57 10.11
N ALA A 55 8.32 -1.41 11.13
CA ALA A 55 8.74 -2.81 11.08
C ALA A 55 8.06 -3.58 9.93
N ALA A 56 6.76 -3.34 9.71
CA ALA A 56 6.01 -3.94 8.62
C ALA A 56 6.53 -3.49 7.25
N ILE A 57 6.80 -2.19 7.05
CA ILE A 57 7.37 -1.66 5.81
C ILE A 57 8.70 -2.35 5.48
N PHE A 58 9.62 -2.47 6.44
CA PHE A 58 10.89 -3.16 6.20
C PHE A 58 10.69 -4.60 5.75
N GLY A 59 9.78 -5.33 6.42
CA GLY A 59 9.47 -6.71 6.04
C GLY A 59 8.83 -6.82 4.66
N PHE A 60 7.96 -5.88 4.28
CA PHE A 60 7.35 -5.85 2.95
C PHE A 60 8.37 -5.49 1.87
N ASP A 61 9.23 -4.49 2.09
CA ASP A 61 10.27 -4.11 1.13
C ASP A 61 11.25 -5.27 0.92
N GLU A 62 11.70 -5.93 1.99
CA GLU A 62 12.55 -7.12 1.91
C GLU A 62 11.87 -8.24 1.12
N GLY A 63 10.61 -8.58 1.45
CA GLY A 63 9.87 -9.62 0.75
C GLY A 63 9.62 -9.32 -0.72
N VAL A 64 9.31 -8.07 -1.06
CA VAL A 64 9.12 -7.64 -2.45
C VAL A 64 10.43 -7.70 -3.23
N LEU A 65 11.57 -7.36 -2.64
CA LEU A 65 12.87 -7.37 -3.32
C LEU A 65 13.55 -8.75 -3.37
N SER A 66 13.12 -9.70 -2.55
CA SER A 66 13.72 -11.04 -2.45
C SER A 66 12.84 -12.11 -3.10
N ASP A 67 12.22 -12.96 -2.30
CA ASP A 67 11.44 -14.11 -2.74
C ASP A 67 10.09 -14.23 -2.00
N ASP A 68 9.24 -15.11 -2.51
CA ASP A 68 7.88 -15.29 -2.02
C ASP A 68 7.80 -15.88 -0.62
N ARG A 69 8.83 -16.58 -0.14
CA ARG A 69 8.85 -17.12 1.23
C ARG A 69 9.05 -15.99 2.23
N VAL A 70 9.94 -15.05 1.91
CA VAL A 70 10.16 -13.85 2.74
C VAL A 70 8.91 -12.95 2.71
N LEU A 71 8.31 -12.75 1.54
CA LEU A 71 7.06 -11.98 1.42
C LEU A 71 5.90 -12.65 2.17
N ALA A 72 5.75 -13.98 2.05
CA ALA A 72 4.77 -14.75 2.81
C ALA A 72 4.99 -14.59 4.31
N ALA A 73 6.24 -14.66 4.79
CA ALA A 73 6.54 -14.45 6.21
C ALA A 73 6.19 -13.02 6.67
N ALA A 74 6.46 -12.00 5.86
CA ALA A 74 6.09 -10.62 6.15
C ALA A 74 4.57 -10.42 6.21
N LEU A 75 3.82 -10.98 5.26
CA LEU A 75 2.35 -10.94 5.24
C LEU A 75 1.76 -11.73 6.40
N TRP A 76 2.26 -12.93 6.68
CA TRP A 76 1.80 -13.74 7.81
C TRP A 76 1.96 -13.00 9.14
N ARG A 77 3.11 -12.35 9.38
CA ARG A 77 3.34 -11.59 10.61
C ARG A 77 2.45 -10.35 10.72
N ASN A 78 2.35 -9.56 9.65
CA ASN A 78 1.76 -8.21 9.71
C ASN A 78 0.29 -8.15 9.30
N LEU A 79 -0.11 -8.89 8.27
CA LEU A 79 -1.49 -8.90 7.77
C LEU A 79 -2.35 -9.92 8.53
N PHE A 80 -1.82 -11.14 8.68
CA PHE A 80 -2.53 -12.22 9.37
C PHE A 80 -2.29 -12.24 10.88
N ASN A 81 -1.47 -11.33 11.42
CA ASN A 81 -1.08 -11.31 12.83
C ASN A 81 -0.62 -12.70 13.36
N ARG A 82 0.12 -13.43 12.53
CA ARG A 82 0.59 -14.80 12.78
C ARG A 82 -0.52 -15.86 12.91
N GLN A 83 -1.73 -15.54 12.44
CA GLN A 83 -2.91 -16.38 12.50
C GLN A 83 -3.43 -16.62 11.07
N CYS A 84 -3.04 -17.75 10.48
CA CYS A 84 -3.50 -18.17 9.16
C CYS A 84 -3.64 -19.69 9.16
N GLU A 85 -4.88 -20.16 9.29
CA GLU A 85 -5.17 -21.60 9.35
C GLU A 85 -5.14 -22.25 7.97
N ASP A 86 -5.50 -21.51 6.92
CA ASP A 86 -5.47 -21.97 5.54
C ASP A 86 -4.30 -21.32 4.77
N PRO A 87 -3.20 -22.05 4.51
CA PRO A 87 -2.04 -21.52 3.79
C PRO A 87 -2.36 -20.97 2.39
N ARG A 88 -3.45 -21.41 1.76
CA ARG A 88 -3.89 -20.91 0.45
C ARG A 88 -4.29 -19.45 0.49
N GLN A 89 -4.77 -18.95 1.64
CA GLN A 89 -5.05 -17.53 1.81
C GLN A 89 -3.77 -16.70 1.82
N LEU A 90 -2.70 -17.23 2.44
CA LEU A 90 -1.40 -16.58 2.46
C LEU A 90 -0.77 -16.58 1.05
N GLU A 91 -0.84 -17.70 0.35
CA GLU A 91 -0.40 -17.81 -1.05
C GLU A 91 -1.14 -16.80 -1.94
N LEU A 92 -2.47 -16.72 -1.85
CA LEU A 92 -3.27 -15.76 -2.61
C LEU A 92 -2.88 -14.31 -2.30
N ALA A 93 -2.56 -13.99 -1.04
CA ALA A 93 -2.09 -12.66 -0.66
C ALA A 93 -0.71 -12.34 -1.26
N VAL A 94 0.20 -13.31 -1.31
CA VAL A 94 1.51 -13.16 -1.96
C VAL A 94 1.33 -12.91 -3.45
N GLU A 95 0.55 -13.75 -4.13
CA GLU A 95 0.25 -13.59 -5.56
C GLU A 95 -0.34 -12.22 -5.84
N TYR A 96 -1.30 -11.78 -5.03
CA TYR A 96 -1.92 -10.47 -5.14
C TYR A 96 -0.92 -9.33 -5.00
N VAL A 97 -0.06 -9.36 -3.98
CA VAL A 97 0.96 -8.31 -3.80
C VAL A 97 1.92 -8.26 -4.98
N ARG A 98 2.37 -9.42 -5.50
CA ARG A 98 3.23 -9.48 -6.69
C ARG A 98 2.55 -8.89 -7.92
N LYS A 99 1.30 -9.30 -8.15
CA LYS A 99 0.45 -8.81 -9.24
C LYS A 99 0.26 -7.30 -9.19
N GLN A 100 0.00 -6.76 -7.99
CA GLN A 100 -0.17 -5.32 -7.80
C GLN A 100 1.13 -4.56 -7.94
N MET A 101 2.25 -5.07 -7.41
CA MET A 101 3.55 -4.43 -7.59
C MET A 101 3.90 -4.29 -9.07
N GLN A 102 3.73 -5.36 -9.86
CA GLN A 102 3.96 -5.32 -11.30
C GLN A 102 3.03 -4.32 -12.01
N TYR A 103 1.75 -4.30 -11.66
CA TYR A 103 0.79 -3.40 -12.29
C TYR A 103 1.04 -1.93 -11.93
N ILE A 104 1.25 -1.63 -10.65
CA ILE A 104 1.46 -0.27 -10.16
C ILE A 104 2.78 0.29 -10.67
N ASP A 105 3.81 -0.55 -10.87
CA ASP A 105 5.09 -0.13 -11.46
C ASP A 105 4.92 0.41 -12.90
N LEU A 106 3.92 -0.08 -13.63
CA LEU A 106 3.60 0.33 -15.01
C LEU A 106 2.74 1.60 -15.10
N LEU A 107 2.23 2.12 -13.98
CA LEU A 107 1.42 3.33 -13.98
C LEU A 107 2.28 4.57 -14.23
N ASP A 108 1.71 5.53 -14.94
CA ASP A 108 2.36 6.82 -15.20
C ASP A 108 2.50 7.63 -13.90
N GLY A 109 3.69 8.18 -13.69
CA GLY A 109 4.05 8.86 -12.45
C GLY A 109 3.47 10.25 -12.35
N GLU A 110 3.40 10.97 -13.47
CA GLU A 110 2.85 12.32 -13.53
C GLU A 110 1.34 12.28 -13.31
N ASP A 111 0.65 11.33 -13.95
CA ASP A 111 -0.77 11.08 -13.77
C ASP A 111 -1.10 10.74 -12.31
N LEU A 112 -0.29 9.87 -11.69
CA LEU A 112 -0.47 9.51 -10.28
C LEU A 112 -0.18 10.67 -9.33
N LEU A 113 0.80 11.52 -9.63
CA LEU A 113 1.08 12.73 -8.85
C LEU A 113 -0.05 13.76 -8.96
N LEU A 114 -0.67 13.87 -10.15
CA LEU A 114 -1.73 14.82 -10.42
C LEU A 114 -3.07 14.37 -9.83
N THR A 115 -3.43 13.10 -10.02
CA THR A 115 -4.76 12.57 -9.66
C THR A 115 -4.79 11.89 -8.31
N GLY A 116 -3.70 11.25 -7.89
CA GLY A 116 -3.66 10.35 -6.74
C GLY A 116 -4.47 9.07 -6.91
N GLU A 117 -5.01 8.78 -8.10
CA GLU A 117 -5.92 7.66 -8.32
C GLU A 117 -5.17 6.37 -8.68
N VAL A 118 -5.39 5.31 -7.89
CA VAL A 118 -4.85 3.98 -8.18
C VAL A 118 -5.99 3.00 -8.38
N LYS A 119 -6.10 2.44 -9.59
CA LYS A 119 -7.05 1.36 -9.90
C LYS A 119 -6.44 0.01 -9.55
N TRP A 120 -6.85 -0.58 -8.43
CA TRP A 120 -6.32 -1.86 -8.01
C TRP A 120 -6.85 -3.00 -8.89
N ARG A 121 -5.97 -3.92 -9.28
CA ARG A 121 -6.40 -5.21 -9.86
C ARG A 121 -7.24 -6.01 -8.85
N PRO A 122 -8.18 -6.85 -9.28
CA PRO A 122 -8.98 -7.64 -8.35
C PRO A 122 -8.13 -8.72 -7.65
N LEU A 123 -8.58 -9.19 -6.48
CA LEU A 123 -7.86 -10.21 -5.70
C LEU A 123 -7.69 -11.50 -6.50
N VAL A 124 -8.82 -12.03 -6.98
CA VAL A 124 -8.89 -13.19 -7.88
C VAL A 124 -9.16 -12.70 -9.30
N GLU A 125 -8.42 -13.24 -10.27
CA GLU A 125 -8.63 -12.93 -11.69
C GLU A 125 -8.99 -14.21 -12.44
N GLU A 126 -10.06 -14.15 -13.24
CA GLU A 126 -10.40 -15.23 -14.17
C GLU A 126 -9.52 -15.20 -15.43
N ASN A 127 -8.97 -14.03 -15.78
CA ASN A 127 -8.09 -13.84 -16.93
C ASN A 127 -6.91 -12.90 -16.62
N ALA A 128 -5.74 -13.49 -16.41
CA ALA A 128 -4.50 -12.81 -16.01
C ALA A 128 -3.97 -11.75 -17.00
N GLN A 129 -4.44 -11.76 -18.26
CA GLN A 129 -3.98 -10.85 -19.31
C GLN A 129 -4.83 -9.57 -19.47
N SER A 130 -5.96 -9.48 -18.79
CA SER A 130 -7.01 -8.49 -19.10
C SER A 130 -6.67 -7.01 -18.85
N ILE A 131 -5.60 -6.69 -18.10
CA ILE A 131 -5.28 -5.31 -17.68
C ILE A 131 -3.81 -4.93 -17.98
N LEU A 132 -3.14 -5.63 -18.91
CA LEU A 132 -1.72 -5.38 -19.22
C LEU A 132 -1.43 -4.01 -19.88
N LYS A 133 -2.46 -3.21 -20.19
CA LYS A 133 -2.28 -1.85 -20.69
C LYS A 133 -3.07 -0.86 -19.83
N PRO A 134 -2.40 -0.01 -19.04
CA PRO A 134 -3.05 1.15 -18.45
C PRO A 134 -3.69 1.96 -19.59
N THR A 135 -4.98 2.26 -19.50
CA THR A 135 -5.61 3.19 -20.42
C THR A 135 -5.02 4.57 -20.16
N SER A 136 -4.37 5.16 -21.17
CA SER A 136 -3.85 6.53 -21.08
C SER A 136 -4.99 7.47 -20.68
N PRO A 137 -4.81 8.32 -19.66
CA PRO A 137 -5.83 9.31 -19.33
C PRO A 137 -6.04 10.26 -20.51
N GLN A 138 -7.31 10.50 -20.85
CA GLN A 138 -7.68 11.59 -21.74
C GLN A 138 -7.83 12.84 -20.88
N TYR A 139 -6.80 13.67 -20.84
CA TYR A 139 -6.93 15.01 -20.29
C TYR A 139 -7.75 15.84 -21.28
N ASN A 140 -8.86 16.41 -20.80
CA ASN A 140 -9.55 17.44 -21.56
C ASN A 140 -8.66 18.69 -21.51
N ASP A 141 -7.97 18.99 -22.60
CA ASP A 141 -7.18 20.23 -22.78
C ASP A 141 -8.04 21.52 -22.78
N ALA A 142 -9.34 21.41 -22.50
CA ALA A 142 -10.21 22.54 -22.24
C ALA A 142 -9.95 23.06 -20.82
N GLY A 143 -8.86 23.82 -20.69
CA GLY A 143 -8.49 24.54 -19.48
C GLY A 143 -9.64 25.42 -18.94
N LEU A 144 -9.73 25.46 -17.61
CA LEU A 144 -10.42 26.51 -16.86
C LEU A 144 -9.67 27.85 -16.99
#